data_AF-A0A661RY92-F1
#
_entry.id   AF-A0A661RY92-F1
#
_cell.length_a   1.000
_cell.length_b   1.000
_cell.length_c   1.000
_cell.angle_alpha   90.00
_cell.angle_beta   90.00
_cell.angle_gamma   90.00
#
_symmetry.space_group_name_H-M   'P 1'
#
loop_
_entity.id
_entity.type
_entity.pdbx_description
1 polymer ?
#
loop_
_entity_poly.entity_id
_entity_poly.type
_entity_poly.pdbx_seq_one_letter_code
_entity_poly.pdbx_strand_id
1 'polypeptide(L)' 'TIMPAETVPIIREGWEVLVRQLGIQKATRFVILLERGKGDTIQEIEQYWGNAGMEEIYGRVTAWKAGAK' A
#
# COMPACT_ATOMS: atom_id res chain seq x y z
N THR A 1 -16.79 -6.67 -7.16
CA THR A 1 -16.90 -5.32 -6.57
C THR A 1 -16.56 -4.30 -7.63
N ILE A 2 -17.47 -3.37 -7.94
CA ILE A 2 -17.16 -2.24 -8.82
C ILE A 2 -16.33 -1.27 -7.96
N MET A 3 -15.09 -0.99 -8.36
CA MET A 3 -14.26 0.00 -7.68
C MET A 3 -14.87 1.40 -7.84
N PRO A 4 -14.96 2.21 -6.78
CA PRO A 4 -15.35 3.61 -6.88
C PRO A 4 -14.49 4.36 -7.90
N ALA A 5 -15.06 5.32 -8.62
CA ALA A 5 -14.36 6.05 -9.69
C ALA A 5 -13.10 6.78 -9.19
N GLU A 6 -13.09 7.18 -7.91
CA GLU A 6 -11.98 7.86 -7.24
C GLU A 6 -10.79 6.94 -6.92
N THR A 7 -10.98 5.61 -6.98
CA THR A 7 -9.93 4.64 -6.64
C THR A 7 -8.97 4.40 -7.81
N VAL A 8 -9.44 4.58 -9.05
CA VAL A 8 -8.64 4.33 -10.27
C VAL A 8 -7.46 5.31 -10.40
N PRO A 9 -7.62 6.63 -10.16
CA PRO A 9 -6.50 7.57 -10.17
C PRO A 9 -5.41 7.22 -9.15
N ILE A 10 -5.81 6.90 -7.91
CA ILE A 10 -4.88 6.58 -6.82
C ILE A 10 -4.06 5.32 -7.14
N ILE A 11 -4.70 4.28 -7.70
CA ILE A 11 -4.01 3.06 -8.10
C ILE A 11 -2.99 3.35 -9.22
N ARG A 12 -3.35 4.22 -10.18
CA ARG A 12 -2.45 4.59 -11.27
C ARG A 12 -1.24 5.37 -10.75
N GLU A 13 -1.45 6.36 -9.91
CA GLU A 13 -0.36 7.13 -9.29
C GLU A 13 0.55 6.23 -8.44
N GLY A 14 -0.04 5.35 -7.62
CA GLY A 14 0.70 4.39 -6.83
C GLY A 14 1.54 3.45 -7.69
N TRP A 15 0.99 2.98 -8.81
CA TRP A 15 1.70 2.16 -9.78
C TRP A 15 2.90 2.90 -10.39
N GLU A 16 2.72 4.14 -10.83
CA GLU A 16 3.79 4.96 -11.38
C GLU A 16 4.93 5.16 -10.37
N VAL A 17 4.61 5.41 -9.11
CA VAL A 17 5.59 5.52 -8.03
C VAL A 17 6.36 4.21 -7.83
N LEU A 18 5.67 3.07 -7.78
CA LEU A 18 6.30 1.76 -7.62
C LEU A 18 7.24 1.44 -8.79
N VAL A 19 6.80 1.65 -10.03
CA VAL A 19 7.61 1.42 -11.23
C VAL A 19 8.83 2.32 -11.25
N ARG A 20 8.68 3.60 -10.88
CA ARG A 20 9.80 4.55 -10.83
C ARG A 20 10.88 4.14 -9.82
N GLN A 21 10.48 3.61 -8.66
CA GLN A 21 11.42 3.25 -7.59
C GLN A 21 12.04 1.85 -7.76
N LEU A 22 11.27 0.88 -8.24
CA LEU A 22 11.67 -0.53 -8.27
C LEU A 22 12.02 -1.03 -9.67
N GLY A 23 11.60 -0.32 -10.72
CA GLY A 23 11.56 -0.83 -12.08
C GLY A 23 10.36 -1.78 -12.30
N ILE A 24 9.89 -1.83 -13.54
CA ILE A 24 8.65 -2.53 -13.92
C ILE A 24 8.60 -3.99 -13.45
N GLN A 25 9.70 -4.74 -13.58
CA GLN A 25 9.74 -6.17 -13.21
C GLN A 25 9.58 -6.40 -11.71
N LYS A 26 10.27 -5.61 -10.88
CA LYS A 26 10.20 -5.75 -9.42
C LYS A 26 8.87 -5.20 -8.87
N ALA A 27 8.37 -4.11 -9.44
CA ALA A 27 7.05 -3.57 -9.11
C ALA A 27 5.92 -4.59 -9.40
N THR A 28 5.94 -5.23 -10.58
CA THR A 28 4.98 -6.30 -10.92
C THR A 28 5.10 -7.47 -9.95
N ARG A 29 6.33 -7.91 -9.64
CA ARG A 29 6.55 -9.03 -8.71
C ARG A 29 6.04 -8.70 -7.30
N PHE A 30 6.22 -7.46 -6.84
CA PHE A 30 5.71 -6.99 -5.55
C PHE A 30 4.18 -7.12 -5.47
N VAL A 31 3.45 -6.59 -6.46
CA VAL A 31 1.97 -6.67 -6.49
C VAL A 31 1.50 -8.12 -6.50
N ILE A 32 2.09 -8.96 -7.34
CA ILE A 32 1.75 -10.39 -7.42
C ILE A 32 2.01 -11.13 -6.10
N LEU A 33 3.10 -10.80 -5.40
CA LEU A 33 3.40 -11.42 -4.10
C LEU A 33 2.41 -10.96 -3.03
N LEU A 34 2.08 -9.67 -3.01
CA LEU A 34 1.12 -9.07 -2.10
C LEU A 34 -0.29 -9.66 -2.27
N GLU A 35 -0.82 -9.68 -3.51
CA GLU A 35 -2.15 -10.23 -3.81
C GLU A 35 -2.27 -11.72 -3.48
N ARG A 36 -1.18 -12.48 -3.65
CA ARG A 36 -1.14 -13.92 -3.34
C ARG A 36 -0.89 -14.20 -1.87
N GLY A 37 -0.75 -13.17 -1.03
CA GLY A 37 -0.42 -13.31 0.38
C GLY A 37 0.87 -14.09 0.62
N LYS A 38 1.86 -13.94 -0.26
CA LYS A 38 3.11 -14.68 -0.17
C LYS A 38 4.10 -13.94 0.74
N GLY A 39 4.53 -14.64 1.79
CA GLY A 39 5.32 -14.10 2.89
C GLY A 39 4.40 -13.72 4.06
N ASP A 40 4.98 -13.24 5.15
CA ASP A 40 4.22 -12.81 6.34
C ASP A 40 3.40 -11.53 6.08
N THR A 41 3.36 -11.03 4.84
CA THR A 41 2.84 -9.71 4.46
C THR A 41 1.35 -9.52 4.74
N ILE A 42 0.50 -10.54 4.59
CA ILE A 42 -0.92 -10.40 4.98
C ILE A 42 -1.05 -10.32 6.50
N GLN A 43 -0.35 -11.18 7.23
CA GLN A 43 -0.35 -11.14 8.70
C GLN A 43 0.27 -9.84 9.22
N GLU A 44 1.32 -9.33 8.59
CA GLU A 44 1.95 -8.05 8.92
C GLU A 44 1.01 -6.88 8.63
N ILE A 45 0.30 -6.87 7.50
CA ILE A 45 -0.69 -5.84 7.16
C ILE A 45 -1.85 -5.87 8.16
N GLU A 46 -2.37 -7.06 8.50
CA GLU A 46 -3.40 -7.23 9.51
C GLU A 46 -2.89 -6.84 10.92
N GLN A 47 -1.65 -7.16 11.27
CA GLN A 47 -1.05 -6.77 12.54
C GLN A 47 -0.83 -5.25 12.63
N TYR A 48 -0.37 -4.62 11.55
CA TYR A 48 -0.08 -3.19 11.52
C TYR A 48 -1.34 -2.33 11.49
N TRP A 49 -2.32 -2.72 10.66
CA TRP A 49 -3.49 -1.89 10.39
C TRP A 49 -4.77 -2.47 11.03
N GLY A 50 -4.90 -3.79 11.13
CA GLY A 50 -6.04 -4.46 11.76
C GLY A 50 -7.38 -3.92 11.24
N ASN A 51 -8.19 -3.41 12.15
CA ASN A 51 -9.50 -2.81 11.85
C ASN A 51 -9.45 -1.29 11.72
N ALA A 52 -8.27 -0.67 11.62
CA ALA A 52 -8.12 0.77 11.57
C ALA A 52 -8.77 1.34 10.30
N GLY A 53 -9.52 2.43 10.47
CA GLY A 53 -10.07 3.20 9.37
C GLY A 53 -8.99 4.01 8.63
N MET A 54 -9.28 4.44 7.41
CA MET A 54 -8.32 5.17 6.57
C MET A 54 -7.79 6.46 7.23
N GLU A 55 -8.64 7.20 7.97
CA GLU A 55 -8.23 8.40 8.69
C GLU A 55 -7.24 8.10 9.83
N GLU A 56 -7.46 7.01 10.55
CA GLU A 56 -6.56 6.54 11.60
C GLU A 56 -5.21 6.11 11.01
N ILE A 57 -5.24 5.35 9.92
CA ILE A 57 -4.04 4.96 9.17
C ILE A 57 -3.27 6.21 8.73
N TYR A 58 -3.95 7.20 8.14
CA TYR A 58 -3.34 8.45 7.70
C TYR A 58 -2.70 9.23 8.87
N GLY A 59 -3.40 9.33 10.01
CA GLY A 59 -2.88 9.95 11.22
C GLY A 59 -1.62 9.28 11.75
N ARG A 60 -1.60 7.94 11.79
CA ARG A 60 -0.41 7.16 12.21
C ARG A 60 0.79 7.40 11.27
N VAL A 61 0.58 7.36 9.95
CA VAL A 61 1.65 7.57 8.95
C VAL A 61 2.22 8.98 9.02
N THR A 62 1.37 10.00 9.16
CA THR A 62 1.81 11.39 9.25
C THR A 62 2.57 11.67 10.54
N ALA A 63 2.12 11.14 11.67
CA ALA A 63 2.83 11.22 12.95
C ALA A 63 4.20 10.54 12.88
N TRP A 64 4.28 9.32 12.31
CA TRP A 64 5.55 8.62 12.09
C TRP A 64 6.51 9.44 11.23
N LYS A 65 6.04 9.99 10.11
CA LYS A 65 6.87 10.80 9.21
C LYS A 65 7.37 12.09 9.88
N ALA A 66 6.58 12.68 10.78
CA ALA A 66 6.97 13.86 11.54
C ALA A 66 8.00 13.54 12.63
N GLY A 67 7.94 12.34 13.24
CA GLY A 67 8.87 11.86 14.26
C GLY A 67 10.16 11.23 13.72
N ALA A 68 10.21 10.87 12.43
CA ALA A 68 11.39 10.32 11.75
C ALA A 68 12.44 11.39 11.36
N LYS A 69 12.44 12.53 12.06
CA LYS A 69 13.36 13.65 11.85
C LYS A 69 14.59 13.55 12.75
#